data_AF-A0A9P7BK92-F1
#
_entry.id   AF-A0A9P7BK92-F1
#
_cell.length_a   1.000
_cell.length_b   1.000
_cell.length_c   1.000
_cell.angle_alpha   90.00
_cell.angle_beta   90.00
_cell.angle_gamma   90.00
#
_symmetry.space_group_name_H-M   'P 1'
#
loop_
_entity.id
_entity.type
_entity.pdbx_description
1 polymer ?
#
loop_
_entity_poly.entity_id
_entity_poly.type
_entity_poly.pdbx_seq_one_letter_code
_entity_poly.pdbx_strand_id
1 'polypeptide(L)'
;MAYADDVVCFLNRPQELHILQQHLDLYSQASNAKVNFHKTEAFALSGSRSSYGRVWRIPLLQYQIHSWHDSSSSQPVIYLEFPLLSSVTQRDTYLDALLSKIDTSCQLHSHRPLSIRGRVTIMNSLILSKLWHVLRVLSVPKSFFRKLQSHISGFISARRFPRISFETMCFPRHKGGLSVLNPQIQQSALQLQ
;
A
#
# COMPACT_ATOMS: atom_id res chain seq x y z
N MET A 1 -15.42 -7.64 -8.07
CA MET A 1 -14.59 -8.39 -7.10
C MET A 1 -15.16 -8.13 -5.71
N ALA A 2 -15.14 -9.12 -4.82
CA ALA A 2 -15.67 -8.96 -3.46
C ALA A 2 -14.77 -9.69 -2.47
N TYR A 3 -14.53 -9.07 -1.32
CA TYR A 3 -13.85 -9.67 -0.18
C TYR A 3 -14.57 -9.23 1.09
N ALA A 4 -15.19 -10.17 1.81
CA ALA A 4 -16.11 -9.87 2.89
C ALA A 4 -17.18 -8.83 2.45
N ASP A 5 -17.25 -7.68 3.11
CA ASP A 5 -18.13 -6.55 2.79
C ASP A 5 -17.55 -5.56 1.77
N ASP A 6 -16.25 -5.65 1.47
CA ASP A 6 -15.58 -4.77 0.51
C ASP A 6 -15.79 -5.24 -0.94
N VAL A 7 -16.60 -4.49 -1.69
CA VAL A 7 -16.96 -4.78 -3.08
C VAL A 7 -16.38 -3.73 -4.03
N VAL A 8 -15.73 -4.19 -5.10
CA VAL A 8 -15.28 -3.36 -6.22
C VAL A 8 -16.03 -3.75 -7.49
N CYS A 9 -16.72 -2.77 -8.06
CA CYS A 9 -17.46 -2.89 -9.31
C CYS A 9 -16.76 -2.10 -10.42
N PHE A 10 -16.65 -2.71 -11.61
CA PHE A 10 -16.14 -2.04 -12.80
C PHE A 10 -17.31 -1.64 -13.68
N LEU A 11 -17.38 -0.35 -14.01
CA LEU A 11 -18.46 0.21 -14.80
C LEU A 11 -17.86 0.90 -16.02
N ASN A 12 -18.39 0.58 -17.20
CA ASN A 12 -17.98 1.19 -18.45
C ASN A 12 -18.85 2.40 -18.81
N ARG A 13 -20.11 2.39 -18.38
CA ARG A 13 -21.09 3.43 -18.72
C ARG A 13 -21.94 3.84 -17.50
N PRO A 14 -22.42 5.09 -17.41
CA PRO A 14 -23.29 5.54 -16.33
C PRO A 14 -24.57 4.73 -16.13
N GLN A 15 -25.12 4.15 -17.19
CA GLN A 15 -26.34 3.32 -17.10
C GLN A 15 -26.10 2.06 -16.25
N GLU A 16 -24.87 1.55 -16.24
CA GLU A 16 -24.50 0.38 -15.44
C GLU A 16 -24.46 0.72 -13.95
N LEU A 17 -24.21 1.98 -13.59
CA LEU A 17 -24.32 2.44 -12.21
C LEU A 17 -25.78 2.34 -11.72
N HIS A 18 -26.75 2.72 -12.54
CA HIS A 18 -28.16 2.60 -12.19
C HIS A 18 -28.56 1.14 -11.94
N ILE A 19 -28.15 0.24 -12.85
CA ILE A 19 -28.41 -1.20 -12.73
C ILE A 19 -27.74 -1.76 -11.47
N LEU A 20 -26.48 -1.38 -11.20
CA LEU A 20 -25.78 -1.77 -9.98
C LEU A 20 -26.55 -1.35 -8.72
N GLN A 21 -27.08 -0.13 -8.69
CA GLN A 21 -27.85 0.37 -7.56
C GLN A 21 -29.15 -0.42 -7.35
N GLN A 22 -29.87 -0.77 -8.42
CA GLN A 22 -31.04 -1.63 -8.33
C GLN A 22 -30.70 -3.01 -7.73
N HIS A 23 -29.58 -3.60 -8.12
CA HIS A 23 -29.12 -4.87 -7.54
C HIS A 23 -28.73 -4.74 -6.07
N LEU A 24 -28.04 -3.65 -5.71
CA LEU A 24 -27.66 -3.36 -4.33
C LEU A 24 -28.88 -3.13 -3.43
N ASP A 25 -29.91 -2.44 -3.93
CA ASP A 25 -31.17 -2.22 -3.23
C ASP A 25 -31.93 -3.52 -3.01
N LEU A 26 -32.04 -4.36 -4.04
CA LEU A 26 -32.67 -5.67 -3.93
C LEU A 26 -31.94 -6.57 -2.93
N TYR A 27 -30.61 -6.58 -2.99
CA TYR A 27 -29.79 -7.31 -2.02
C TYR A 27 -29.99 -6.78 -0.60
N SER A 28 -30.03 -5.45 -0.43
CA SER A 28 -30.25 -4.80 0.87
C SER A 28 -31.60 -5.19 1.46
N GLN A 29 -32.66 -5.25 0.64
CA GLN A 29 -33.99 -5.69 1.07
C GLN A 29 -34.03 -7.17 1.45
N ALA A 30 -33.36 -8.03 0.68
CA ALA A 30 -33.35 -9.48 0.93
C ALA A 30 -32.50 -9.88 2.14
N SER A 31 -31.40 -9.16 2.40
CA SER A 31 -30.42 -9.47 3.46
C SER A 31 -30.55 -8.62 4.71
N ASN A 32 -31.39 -7.57 4.68
CA ASN A 32 -31.46 -6.51 5.68
C ASN A 32 -30.12 -5.76 5.88
N ALA A 33 -29.21 -5.83 4.90
CA ALA A 33 -27.97 -5.05 4.87
C ALA A 33 -28.23 -3.64 4.32
N LYS A 34 -27.29 -2.72 4.56
CA LYS A 34 -27.36 -1.34 4.04
C LYS A 34 -26.03 -0.95 3.41
N VAL A 35 -26.08 -0.49 2.16
CA VAL A 35 -24.90 0.05 1.47
C VAL A 35 -24.43 1.34 2.14
N ASN A 36 -23.13 1.44 2.32
CA ASN A 36 -22.48 2.62 2.86
C ASN A 36 -21.95 3.51 1.73
N PHE A 37 -22.82 4.37 1.20
CA PHE A 37 -22.45 5.31 0.13
C PHE A 37 -21.43 6.38 0.56
N HIS A 38 -21.36 6.73 1.85
CA HIS A 38 -20.37 7.70 2.32
C HIS A 38 -18.93 7.15 2.31
N LYS A 39 -18.76 5.82 2.37
CA LYS A 39 -17.47 5.14 2.17
C LYS A 39 -17.22 4.72 0.72
N THR A 40 -18.19 4.92 -0.17
CA THR A 40 -18.05 4.50 -1.57
C THR A 40 -17.15 5.50 -2.30
N GLU A 41 -16.06 4.99 -2.86
CA GLU A 41 -15.10 5.77 -3.64
C GLU A 41 -15.18 5.35 -5.10
N ALA A 42 -15.38 6.33 -5.99
CA ALA A 42 -15.27 6.11 -7.44
C ALA A 42 -13.87 6.49 -7.91
N PHE A 43 -13.33 5.78 -8.90
CA PHE A 43 -12.04 6.15 -9.49
C PHE A 43 -11.97 5.82 -10.98
N ALA A 44 -11.18 6.59 -11.71
CA ALA A 44 -10.93 6.36 -13.12
C ALA A 44 -9.80 5.34 -13.32
N LEU A 45 -10.11 4.15 -13.86
CA LEU A 45 -9.08 3.17 -14.23
C LEU A 45 -8.04 3.72 -15.21
N SER A 46 -8.45 4.61 -16.13
CA SER A 46 -7.57 5.27 -17.08
C SER A 46 -6.83 6.47 -16.50
N GLY A 47 -7.14 6.88 -15.27
CA GLY A 47 -6.69 8.15 -14.69
C GLY A 47 -7.24 9.40 -15.38
N SER A 48 -8.23 9.28 -16.27
CA SER A 48 -8.76 10.40 -17.06
C SER A 48 -9.55 11.40 -16.21
N ARG A 49 -8.98 12.60 -16.04
CA ARG A 49 -9.60 13.74 -15.34
C ARG A 49 -10.88 14.22 -16.00
N SER A 50 -10.88 14.19 -17.33
CA SER A 50 -11.95 14.77 -18.14
C SER A 50 -13.22 13.92 -18.17
N SER A 51 -13.14 12.65 -17.74
CA SER A 51 -14.27 11.72 -17.70
C SER A 51 -15.23 12.06 -16.55
N TYR A 52 -14.70 12.58 -15.45
CA TYR A 52 -15.53 12.95 -14.30
C TYR A 52 -16.54 14.02 -14.65
N GLY A 53 -16.07 15.21 -15.04
CA GLY A 53 -16.95 16.35 -15.31
C GLY A 53 -17.93 16.14 -16.47
N ARG A 54 -17.56 15.32 -17.46
CA ARG A 54 -18.38 15.10 -18.68
C ARG A 54 -19.39 13.97 -18.55
N VAL A 55 -19.03 12.88 -17.87
CA VAL A 55 -19.81 11.63 -17.92
C VAL A 55 -20.26 11.18 -16.54
N TRP A 56 -19.36 11.22 -15.54
CA TRP A 56 -19.60 10.54 -14.26
C TRP A 56 -20.12 11.42 -13.14
N ARG A 57 -19.89 12.74 -13.18
CA ARG A 57 -20.23 13.66 -12.08
C ARG A 57 -21.72 13.65 -11.73
N ILE A 58 -22.62 13.82 -12.70
CA ILE A 58 -24.06 13.84 -12.43
C ILE A 58 -24.56 12.47 -11.93
N PRO A 59 -24.27 11.35 -12.61
CA PRO A 59 -24.69 10.02 -12.16
C PRO A 59 -24.21 9.65 -10.76
N LEU A 60 -22.96 9.99 -10.41
CA LEU A 60 -22.41 9.69 -9.08
C LEU A 60 -23.09 10.51 -7.98
N LEU A 61 -23.30 11.82 -8.20
CA LEU A 61 -23.95 12.70 -7.24
C LEU A 61 -25.42 12.33 -6.99
N GLN A 62 -26.11 11.80 -8.01
CA GLN A 62 -27.48 11.30 -7.85
C GLN A 62 -27.57 10.18 -6.79
N TYR A 63 -26.51 9.39 -6.63
CA TYR A 63 -26.41 8.31 -5.64
C TYR A 63 -25.59 8.69 -4.39
N GLN A 64 -25.37 9.98 -4.14
CA GLN A 64 -24.61 10.48 -2.97
C GLN A 64 -23.15 9.97 -2.94
N ILE A 65 -22.58 9.63 -4.10
CA ILE A 65 -21.16 9.27 -4.22
C ILE A 65 -20.39 10.56 -4.53
N HIS A 66 -19.75 11.11 -3.50
CA HIS A 66 -19.02 12.38 -3.61
C HIS A 66 -17.52 12.21 -3.85
N SER A 67 -16.98 11.02 -3.58
CA SER A 67 -15.56 10.74 -3.75
C SER A 67 -15.25 10.29 -5.19
N TRP A 68 -14.29 10.97 -5.81
CA TRP A 68 -13.74 10.63 -7.12
C TRP A 68 -12.22 10.74 -7.13
N HIS A 69 -11.54 9.70 -7.60
CA HIS A 69 -10.10 9.68 -7.77
C HIS A 69 -9.69 9.53 -9.24
N ASP A 70 -8.74 10.34 -9.68
CA ASP A 70 -8.11 10.22 -11.00
C ASP A 70 -6.62 10.54 -10.93
N SER A 71 -5.96 10.74 -12.07
CA SER A 71 -4.52 11.04 -12.12
C SER A 71 -4.11 12.34 -11.41
N SER A 72 -5.04 13.27 -11.18
CA SER A 72 -4.78 14.54 -10.46
C SER A 72 -4.97 14.44 -8.95
N SER A 73 -5.63 13.39 -8.46
CA SER A 73 -5.77 13.17 -7.01
C SER A 73 -4.41 12.86 -6.39
N SER A 74 -4.09 13.48 -5.26
CA SER A 74 -2.80 13.28 -4.58
C SER A 74 -2.67 11.91 -3.92
N GLN A 75 -3.79 11.35 -3.45
CA GLN A 75 -3.86 10.03 -2.81
C GLN A 75 -4.55 9.01 -3.72
N PRO A 76 -4.06 7.77 -3.77
CA PRO A 76 -4.76 6.67 -4.43
C PRO A 76 -5.91 6.14 -3.56
N VAL A 77 -6.87 5.49 -4.21
CA VAL A 77 -7.87 4.65 -3.52
C VAL A 77 -7.16 3.41 -2.98
N ILE A 78 -7.47 3.01 -1.75
CA ILE A 78 -6.90 1.81 -1.12
C ILE A 78 -7.96 0.71 -1.09
N TYR A 79 -7.70 -0.40 -1.77
CA TYR A 79 -8.54 -1.59 -1.72
C TYR A 79 -7.74 -2.76 -1.13
N LEU A 80 -8.18 -3.32 0.00
CA LEU A 80 -7.48 -4.42 0.70
C LEU A 80 -5.98 -4.11 0.93
N GLU A 81 -5.69 -2.92 1.44
CA GLU A 81 -4.32 -2.40 1.65
C GLU A 81 -3.50 -2.17 0.38
N PHE A 82 -4.07 -2.42 -0.80
CA PHE A 82 -3.43 -2.19 -2.09
C PHE A 82 -3.82 -0.83 -2.69
N PRO A 83 -2.85 0.00 -3.10
CA PRO A 83 -3.15 1.28 -3.74
C PRO A 83 -3.51 1.10 -5.22
N LEU A 84 -4.68 1.61 -5.60
CA LEU A 84 -5.12 1.72 -6.98
C LEU A 84 -4.56 3.00 -7.59
N LEU A 85 -3.42 2.86 -8.27
CA LEU A 85 -2.61 3.98 -8.77
C LEU A 85 -3.06 4.41 -10.17
N SER A 86 -3.32 5.70 -10.34
CA SER A 86 -3.61 6.36 -11.62
C SER A 86 -2.54 7.36 -12.05
N SER A 87 -1.54 7.64 -11.19
CA SER A 87 -0.42 8.52 -11.50
C SER A 87 0.85 8.19 -10.71
N VAL A 88 1.98 8.68 -11.22
CA VAL A 88 3.28 8.59 -10.53
C VAL A 88 3.26 9.33 -9.20
N THR A 89 2.59 10.48 -9.14
CA THR A 89 2.44 11.28 -7.91
C THR A 89 1.77 10.48 -6.80
N GLN A 90 0.65 9.79 -7.10
CA GLN A 90 -0.03 8.93 -6.11
C GLN A 90 0.86 7.81 -5.61
N ARG A 91 1.63 7.18 -6.51
CA ARG A 91 2.58 6.13 -6.14
C ARG A 91 3.62 6.69 -5.18
N ASP A 92 4.25 7.80 -5.53
CA ASP A 92 5.33 8.36 -4.75
C ASP A 92 4.82 8.84 -3.37
N THR A 93 3.63 9.46 -3.31
CA THR A 93 2.97 9.83 -2.05
C THR A 93 2.64 8.62 -1.18
N TYR A 94 2.09 7.54 -1.75
CA TYR A 94 1.83 6.31 -1.00
C TYR A 94 3.12 5.67 -0.47
N LEU A 95 4.17 5.62 -1.30
CA LEU A 95 5.46 5.05 -0.91
C LEU A 95 6.17 5.88 0.17
N ASP A 96 6.07 7.21 0.12
CA ASP A 96 6.61 8.07 1.19
C ASP A 96 5.82 7.88 2.50
N ALA A 97 4.48 7.73 2.44
CA ALA A 97 3.68 7.38 3.62
C ALA A 97 4.05 6.00 4.19
N LEU A 98 4.35 5.03 3.32
CA LEU A 98 4.81 3.70 3.73
C LEU A 98 6.18 3.76 4.42
N LEU A 99 7.12 4.56 3.89
CA LEU A 99 8.42 4.79 4.53
C LEU A 99 8.26 5.45 5.90
N SER A 100 7.37 6.43 6.05
CA SER A 100 7.08 7.05 7.34
C SER A 100 6.56 6.03 8.36
N LYS A 101 5.67 5.11 7.97
CA LYS A 101 5.21 4.02 8.86
C LYS A 101 6.35 3.09 9.30
N ILE A 102 7.30 2.83 8.42
CA ILE A 102 8.51 2.04 8.73
C ILE A 102 9.40 2.81 9.71
N ASP A 103 9.63 4.10 9.47
CA ASP A 103 10.42 4.94 10.37
C ASP A 103 9.79 5.01 11.77
N THR A 104 8.48 5.25 11.87
CA THR A 104 7.76 5.21 13.15
C THR A 104 7.93 3.85 13.83
N SER A 105 7.85 2.74 13.09
CA SER A 105 8.08 1.40 13.67
C SER A 105 9.52 1.23 14.17
N CYS A 106 10.52 1.72 13.42
CA CYS A 106 11.91 1.74 13.85
C CYS A 106 12.09 2.56 15.14
N GLN A 107 11.50 3.75 15.23
CA GLN A 107 11.57 4.61 16.40
C GLN A 107 10.93 3.93 17.63
N LEU A 108 9.72 3.41 17.50
CA LEU A 108 9.01 2.69 18.57
C LEU A 108 9.84 1.52 19.14
N HIS A 109 10.46 0.73 18.27
CA HIS A 109 11.30 -0.38 18.71
C HIS A 109 12.69 0.04 19.17
N SER A 110 13.16 1.25 18.81
CA SER A 110 14.49 1.73 19.16
C SER A 110 14.67 2.04 20.65
N HIS A 111 13.58 2.36 21.36
CA HIS A 111 13.56 2.60 22.80
C HIS A 111 13.87 1.37 23.65
N ARG A 112 13.77 0.16 23.08
CA ARG A 112 14.04 -1.08 23.81
C ARG A 112 15.55 -1.37 23.83
N PRO A 113 16.11 -1.82 24.96
CA PRO A 113 17.52 -2.22 25.05
C PRO A 113 17.74 -3.56 24.35
N LEU A 114 17.90 -3.52 23.02
CA LEU A 114 18.00 -4.71 22.17
C LEU A 114 19.44 -4.97 21.73
N SER A 115 19.84 -6.24 21.76
CA SER A 115 21.05 -6.71 21.08
C SER A 115 20.94 -6.52 19.55
N ILE A 116 22.06 -6.57 18.82
CA ILE A 116 22.03 -6.53 17.33
C ILE A 116 21.13 -7.66 16.81
N ARG A 117 21.24 -8.86 17.37
CA ARG A 117 20.40 -10.00 16.99
C ARG A 117 18.91 -9.74 17.24
N GLY A 118 18.58 -9.11 18.37
CA GLY A 118 17.22 -8.69 18.68
C GLY A 118 16.69 -7.66 17.68
N ARG A 119 17.50 -6.66 17.31
CA ARG A 119 17.15 -5.66 16.28
C ARG A 119 16.93 -6.29 14.92
N VAL A 120 17.81 -7.21 14.49
CA VAL A 120 17.64 -7.95 13.23
C VAL A 120 16.34 -8.77 13.25
N THR A 121 16.04 -9.43 14.36
CA THR A 121 14.82 -10.24 14.51
C THR A 121 13.56 -9.38 14.39
N ILE A 122 13.53 -8.22 15.07
CA ILE A 122 12.43 -7.25 14.97
C ILE A 122 12.32 -6.69 13.56
N MET A 123 13.45 -6.34 12.93
CA MET A 123 13.47 -5.82 11.57
C MET A 123 12.84 -6.82 10.60
N ASN A 124 13.30 -8.06 10.60
CA ASN A 124 12.81 -9.09 9.67
C ASN A 124 11.35 -9.48 9.95
N SER A 125 10.97 -9.63 11.22
CA SER A 125 9.71 -10.28 11.59
C SER A 125 8.55 -9.29 11.80
N LEU A 126 8.83 -8.06 12.21
CA LEU A 126 7.81 -7.06 12.57
C LEU A 126 7.79 -5.85 11.65
N ILE A 127 8.96 -5.35 11.24
CA ILE A 127 9.05 -4.11 10.45
C ILE A 127 8.91 -4.42 8.96
N LEU A 128 9.78 -5.29 8.43
CA LEU A 128 9.77 -5.63 7.02
C LEU A 128 8.58 -6.50 6.60
N SER A 129 8.01 -7.28 7.53
CA SER A 129 6.80 -8.08 7.26
C SER A 129 5.62 -7.25 6.76
N LYS A 130 5.53 -5.98 7.18
CA LYS A 130 4.51 -5.02 6.72
C LYS A 130 4.65 -4.63 5.24
N LEU A 131 5.82 -4.88 4.63
CA LEU A 131 6.10 -4.48 3.24
C LEU A 131 5.80 -5.60 2.24
N TRP A 132 5.78 -6.87 2.67
CA TRP A 132 5.72 -8.00 1.73
C TRP A 132 4.44 -8.02 0.91
N HIS A 133 3.30 -7.69 1.53
CA HIS A 133 2.04 -7.59 0.81
C HIS A 133 2.10 -6.56 -0.33
N VAL A 134 2.59 -5.35 -0.02
CA VAL A 134 2.73 -4.26 -1.00
C VAL A 134 3.75 -4.62 -2.09
N LEU A 135 4.93 -5.10 -1.72
CA LEU A 135 6.01 -5.39 -2.67
C LEU A 135 5.70 -6.56 -3.61
N ARG A 136 4.79 -7.47 -3.21
CA ARG A 136 4.31 -8.57 -4.07
C ARG A 136 3.53 -8.04 -5.27
N VAL A 137 2.74 -6.98 -5.09
CA VAL A 137 1.84 -6.48 -6.15
C VAL A 137 2.41 -5.26 -6.85
N LEU A 138 3.11 -4.38 -6.12
CA LEU A 138 3.62 -3.12 -6.64
C LEU A 138 5.13 -3.16 -6.86
N SER A 139 5.56 -2.94 -8.09
CA SER A 139 6.97 -2.67 -8.41
C SER A 139 7.35 -1.25 -8.00
N VAL A 140 8.35 -1.11 -7.14
CA VAL A 140 8.73 0.16 -6.53
C VAL A 140 10.09 0.65 -7.05
N PRO A 141 10.32 1.97 -7.13
CA PRO A 141 11.56 2.50 -7.69
C PRO A 141 12.77 2.20 -6.80
N LYS A 142 13.97 2.13 -7.39
CA LYS A 142 15.25 1.97 -6.67
C LYS A 142 15.48 3.05 -5.60
N SER A 143 14.92 4.25 -5.77
CA SER A 143 14.97 5.32 -4.77
C SER A 143 14.27 4.92 -3.45
N PHE A 144 13.14 4.22 -3.53
CA PHE A 144 12.43 3.69 -2.35
C PHE A 144 13.32 2.71 -1.60
N PHE A 145 13.93 1.75 -2.30
CA PHE A 145 14.84 0.78 -1.68
C PHE A 145 16.05 1.44 -1.02
N ARG A 146 16.65 2.46 -1.64
CA ARG A 146 17.75 3.22 -1.03
C ARG A 146 17.33 3.89 0.29
N LYS A 147 16.15 4.54 0.30
CA LYS A 147 15.59 5.13 1.52
C LYS A 147 15.34 4.02 2.57
N LEU A 148 14.72 2.91 2.20
CA LEU A 148 14.43 1.80 3.11
C LEU A 148 15.71 1.16 3.71
N GLN A 149 16.73 0.93 2.88
CA GLN A 149 18.05 0.42 3.33
C GLN A 149 18.70 1.34 4.35
N SER A 150 18.53 2.67 4.20
CA SER A 150 19.00 3.65 5.19
C SER A 150 18.29 3.47 6.54
N HIS A 151 16.96 3.32 6.55
CA HIS A 151 16.19 3.06 7.78
C HIS A 151 16.59 1.75 8.45
N ILE A 152 16.78 0.68 7.66
CA ILE A 152 17.22 -0.62 8.17
C ILE A 152 18.60 -0.50 8.82
N SER A 153 19.56 0.09 8.11
CA SER A 153 20.94 0.24 8.58
C SER A 153 21.02 1.12 9.82
N GLY A 154 20.26 2.22 9.84
CA GLY A 154 20.15 3.14 10.97
C GLY A 154 19.56 2.48 12.21
N PHE A 155 18.51 1.67 12.05
CA PHE A 155 17.90 0.95 13.16
C PHE A 155 18.83 -0.12 13.75
N ILE A 156 19.49 -0.92 12.89
CA ILE A 156 20.33 -2.05 13.35
C ILE A 156 21.66 -1.55 13.93
N SER A 157 22.30 -0.59 13.28
CA SER A 157 23.59 -0.02 13.71
C SER A 157 23.44 1.18 14.65
N ALA A 158 22.26 1.39 15.22
CA ALA A 158 22.01 2.50 16.13
C ALA A 158 23.04 2.52 17.27
N ARG A 159 23.74 3.65 17.43
CA ARG A 159 24.77 3.90 18.47
C ARG A 159 25.94 2.89 18.44
N ARG A 160 26.25 2.32 17.27
CA ARG A 160 27.34 1.36 17.07
C ARG A 160 28.34 1.89 16.04
N PHE A 161 29.63 1.72 16.34
CA PHE A 161 30.73 2.00 15.43
C PHE A 161 31.71 0.82 15.43
N PRO A 162 32.31 0.45 14.27
CA PRO A 162 32.02 0.94 12.92
C PRO A 162 30.64 0.52 12.43
N ARG A 163 30.08 1.27 11.46
CA ARG A 163 28.82 0.89 10.80
C ARG A 163 29.08 -0.28 9.86
N ILE A 164 28.21 -1.29 9.92
CA ILE A 164 28.24 -2.43 8.99
C ILE A 164 27.56 -1.98 7.69
N SER A 165 28.10 -2.34 6.53
CA SER A 165 27.42 -2.05 5.26
C SER A 165 26.12 -2.87 5.17
N PHE A 166 25.11 -2.33 4.49
CA PHE A 166 23.83 -3.03 4.32
C PHE A 166 24.01 -4.40 3.66
N GLU A 167 24.89 -4.48 2.65
CA GLU A 167 25.23 -5.73 1.97
C GLU A 167 25.81 -6.77 2.95
N THR A 168 26.75 -6.37 3.80
CA THR A 168 27.32 -7.26 4.81
C THR A 168 26.27 -7.72 5.83
N MET A 169 25.32 -6.84 6.21
CA MET A 169 24.22 -7.25 7.10
C MET A 169 23.34 -8.33 6.49
N CYS A 170 23.16 -8.33 5.17
CA CYS A 170 22.32 -9.30 4.48
C CYS A 170 22.96 -10.70 4.40
N PHE A 171 24.28 -10.82 4.52
CA PHE A 171 24.93 -12.13 4.47
C PHE A 171 24.47 -13.06 5.60
N PRO A 172 24.50 -14.40 5.37
CA PRO A 172 24.28 -15.38 6.42
C PRO A 172 25.28 -15.23 7.58
N ARG A 173 24.85 -15.60 8.79
CA ARG A 173 25.70 -15.53 9.99
C ARG A 173 27.00 -16.33 9.88
N HIS A 174 26.96 -17.48 9.21
CA HIS A 174 28.16 -18.30 9.00
C HIS A 174 29.18 -17.66 8.04
N LYS A 175 28.79 -16.60 7.30
CA LYS A 175 29.66 -15.78 6.44
C LYS A 175 30.01 -14.42 7.08
N GLY A 176 29.79 -14.27 8.39
CA GLY A 176 30.07 -13.01 9.11
C GLY A 176 28.99 -11.93 8.97
N GLY A 177 27.84 -12.24 8.37
CA GLY A 177 26.70 -11.32 8.25
C GLY A 177 25.68 -11.42 9.39
N LEU A 178 24.57 -10.72 9.25
CA LEU A 178 23.49 -10.67 10.25
C LEU A 178 22.21 -11.38 9.81
N SER A 179 22.10 -11.79 8.54
CA SER A 179 20.89 -12.38 7.95
C SER A 179 19.68 -11.43 7.96
N VAL A 180 19.93 -10.15 7.69
CA VAL A 180 18.86 -9.17 7.41
C VAL A 180 18.26 -9.46 6.04
N LEU A 181 16.93 -9.41 5.93
CA LEU A 181 16.26 -9.61 4.65
C LEU A 181 16.49 -8.40 3.74
N ASN A 182 16.95 -8.65 2.51
CA ASN A 182 17.10 -7.61 1.50
C ASN A 182 15.75 -7.36 0.80
N PRO A 183 15.11 -6.18 0.99
CA PRO A 183 13.76 -5.95 0.46
C PRO A 183 13.70 -5.95 -1.08
N GLN A 184 14.78 -5.59 -1.75
CA GLN A 184 14.82 -5.57 -3.22
C GLN A 184 14.87 -7.00 -3.77
N ILE A 185 15.71 -7.87 -3.19
CA ILE A 185 15.76 -9.29 -3.56
C ILE A 185 14.43 -9.96 -3.22
N GLN A 186 13.87 -9.65 -2.04
CA GLN A 186 12.58 -10.20 -1.61
C GLN A 186 11.45 -9.81 -2.57
N GLN A 187 11.38 -8.56 -3.04
CA GLN A 187 10.42 -8.16 -4.06
C GLN A 187 10.56 -9.00 -5.33
N SER A 188 11.79 -9.13 -5.86
CA SER A 188 12.03 -9.92 -7.06
C SER A 188 11.55 -11.37 -6.86
N ALA A 189 11.84 -11.98 -5.72
CA ALA A 189 11.37 -13.34 -5.41
C ALA A 189 9.84 -13.44 -5.31
N LEU A 190 9.16 -12.45 -4.75
CA LEU A 190 7.70 -12.43 -4.60
C LEU A 190 6.95 -12.23 -5.93
N GLN A 191 7.60 -11.60 -6.92
CA GLN A 191 7.01 -11.29 -8.23
C GLN A 191 7.34 -12.32 -9.33
N LEU A 192 8.28 -13.24 -9.08
CA LEU A 192 8.67 -14.31 -10.01
C LEU A 192 7.79 -15.57 -9.88
N GLN A 193 6.56 -15.44 -9.36
CA GLN A 193 5.63 -16.56 -9.14
C GLN A 193 4.74 -16.81 -10.35
#